data_AF-A0A524CVV0-F1
#
_entry.id   AF-A0A524CVV0-F1
#
_cell.length_a   1.000
_cell.length_b   1.000
_cell.length_c   1.000
_cell.angle_alpha   90.00
_cell.angle_beta   90.00
_cell.angle_gamma   90.00
#
_symmetry.space_group_name_H-M   'P 1'
#
loop_
_entity.id
_entity.type
_entity.pdbx_description
1 polymer ?
#
loop_
_entity_poly.entity_id
_entity_poly.type
_entity_poly.pdbx_seq_one_letter_code
_entity_poly.pdbx_strand_id
1 'polypeptide(L)' 'MSNEIPDNVKESLHEIGLTDYEISIYLTLISKGPMDARELSDASGVPYSRIYNILTNLEKEKKWIIKEEESRPS' A
#
# COMPACT_ATOMS: atom_id res chain seq x y z
N MET A 1 -8.45 -19.18 -5.57
CA MET A 1 -9.08 -18.84 -4.28
C MET A 1 -8.89 -17.35 -4.11
N SER A 2 -9.96 -16.58 -4.02
CA SER A 2 -9.86 -15.17 -3.65
C SER A 2 -9.35 -15.15 -2.21
N ASN A 3 -8.10 -14.74 -1.99
CA ASN A 3 -7.63 -14.46 -0.63
C ASN A 3 -8.26 -13.14 -0.21
N GLU A 4 -9.55 -13.19 0.12
CA GLU A 4 -10.21 -12.08 0.81
C GLU A 4 -9.52 -11.92 2.15
N ILE A 5 -9.13 -10.68 2.43
CA ILE A 5 -8.44 -10.31 3.65
C ILE A 5 -9.47 -10.45 4.77
N PRO A 6 -9.22 -11.28 5.79
CA PRO A 6 -10.17 -11.46 6.88
C PRO A 6 -10.55 -10.11 7.51
N ASP A 7 -11.84 -9.90 7.80
CA ASP A 7 -12.34 -8.61 8.31
C ASP A 7 -11.61 -8.18 9.59
N ASN A 8 -11.28 -9.12 10.47
CA ASN A 8 -10.54 -8.86 11.70
C ASN A 8 -9.14 -8.28 11.45
N VAL A 9 -8.48 -8.61 10.32
CA VAL A 9 -7.20 -8.01 9.93
C VAL A 9 -7.42 -6.56 9.51
N LYS A 10 -8.46 -6.31 8.72
CA LYS A 10 -8.79 -4.96 8.26
C LYS A 10 -9.15 -4.04 9.44
N GLU A 11 -9.93 -4.54 10.40
CA GLU A 11 -10.26 -3.84 11.65
C GLU A 11 -9.01 -3.52 12.46
N SER A 12 -8.12 -4.51 12.65
CA SER A 12 -6.87 -4.31 13.39
C SER A 12 -5.98 -3.24 12.76
N LEU A 13 -5.90 -3.18 11.42
CA LEU A 13 -5.13 -2.15 10.71
C LEU A 13 -5.77 -0.76 10.84
N HIS A 14 -7.10 -0.68 10.93
CA HIS A 14 -7.81 0.57 11.23
C HIS A 14 -7.52 1.05 12.65
N GLU A 15 -7.55 0.16 13.64
CA GLU A 15 -7.32 0.50 15.05
C GLU A 15 -5.93 1.08 15.32
N ILE A 16 -4.93 0.65 14.56
CA ILE A 16 -3.56 1.19 14.61
C ILE A 16 -3.38 2.42 13.70
N GLY A 17 -4.46 2.93 13.11
CA GLY A 17 -4.53 4.24 12.48
C GLY A 17 -4.36 4.26 10.97
N LEU A 18 -4.47 3.13 10.25
CA LEU A 18 -4.50 3.14 8.77
C LEU A 18 -5.92 3.43 8.26
N THR A 19 -6.00 4.23 7.20
CA THR A 19 -7.24 4.47 6.46
C THR A 19 -7.50 3.33 5.46
N ASP A 20 -8.74 3.19 4.97
CA ASP A 20 -9.09 2.14 3.99
C ASP A 20 -8.19 2.12 2.76
N TYR A 21 -7.82 3.30 2.24
CA TYR A 21 -6.93 3.37 1.09
C TYR A 21 -5.49 2.99 1.44
N GLU A 22 -5.00 3.36 2.62
CA GLU A 22 -3.68 2.93 3.08
C GLU A 22 -3.63 1.42 3.30
N ILE A 23 -4.70 0.84 3.85
CA ILE A 23 -4.83 -0.61 4.01
C ILE A 23 -4.81 -1.30 2.64
N SER A 24 -5.59 -0.80 1.68
CA SER A 24 -5.62 -1.37 0.33
C SER A 24 -4.24 -1.32 -0.34
N ILE A 25 -3.56 -0.18 -0.27
CA ILE A 25 -2.21 -0.01 -0.82
C ILE A 25 -1.20 -0.93 -0.14
N TYR A 26 -1.17 -0.92 1.19
CA TYR A 26 -0.23 -1.72 1.97
C TYR A 26 -0.36 -3.22 1.71
N LEU A 27 -1.59 -3.73 1.71
CA LEU A 27 -1.84 -5.15 1.47
C LEU A 27 -1.62 -5.55 0.01
N THR A 28 -1.87 -4.64 -0.94
CA THR A 28 -1.52 -4.85 -2.34
C THR A 28 -0.01 -5.01 -2.50
N LEU A 29 0.80 -4.13 -1.88
CA LEU A 29 2.26 -4.21 -1.92
C LEU A 29 2.81 -5.48 -1.24
N ILE A 30 2.24 -5.90 -0.11
CA ILE A 30 2.64 -7.17 0.54
C ILE A 30 2.33 -8.38 -0.35
N SER A 31 1.15 -8.40 -0.98
CA SER A 31 0.70 -9.58 -1.73
C SER A 31 1.33 -9.70 -3.12
N LYS A 32 1.63 -8.57 -3.77
CA LYS A 32 2.10 -8.53 -5.16
C LYS A 32 3.54 -8.03 -5.34
N GLY A 33 4.15 -7.52 -4.27
CA GLY A 33 5.50 -6.92 -4.31
C GLY A 33 5.52 -5.45 -4.73
N PRO A 34 6.72 -4.84 -4.79
CA PRO A 34 6.92 -3.49 -5.30
C PRO A 34 6.44 -3.36 -6.75
N MET A 35 5.80 -2.24 -7.06
CA MET A 35 5.23 -1.96 -8.39
C MET A 35 5.11 -0.46 -8.60
N ASP A 36 4.89 -0.05 -9.84
CA ASP A 36 4.73 1.37 -10.14
C ASP A 36 3.35 1.92 -9.68
N ALA A 37 3.21 3.24 -9.69
CA ALA A 37 1.99 3.90 -9.20
C ALA A 37 0.73 3.57 -10.02
N ARG A 38 0.88 3.26 -11.31
CA ARG A 38 -0.24 2.92 -12.20
C ARG A 38 -0.68 1.48 -11.93
N GLU A 39 0.26 0.55 -11.91
CA GLU A 39 0.03 -0.85 -11.52
C GLU A 39 -0.60 -0.94 -10.13
N LEU A 40 -0.12 -0.12 -9.19
CA LEU A 40 -0.66 -0.05 -7.84
C LEU A 40 -2.09 0.47 -7.81
N SER A 41 -2.41 1.49 -8.60
CA SER A 41 -3.78 1.99 -8.73
C SER A 41 -4.73 0.92 -9.25
N ASP A 42 -4.34 0.24 -10.32
CA ASP A 42 -5.14 -0.81 -10.95
C ASP A 42 -5.30 -2.02 -10.02
N ALA A 43 -4.23 -2.40 -9.31
CA ALA A 43 -4.22 -3.55 -8.43
C ALA A 43 -4.97 -3.35 -7.10
N SER A 44 -4.96 -2.13 -6.55
CA SER A 44 -5.56 -1.79 -5.25
C SER A 44 -6.98 -1.20 -5.36
N GLY A 45 -7.40 -0.81 -6.57
CA GLY A 45 -8.64 -0.07 -6.79
C GLY A 45 -8.63 1.36 -6.25
N VAL A 46 -7.49 1.85 -5.75
CA VAL A 46 -7.34 3.22 -5.27
C VAL A 46 -7.11 4.15 -6.46
N PRO A 47 -7.80 5.30 -6.55
CA PRO A 47 -7.62 6.23 -7.67
C PRO A 47 -6.17 6.69 -7.85
N TYR A 48 -5.67 6.69 -9.09
CA TYR A 48 -4.29 7.05 -9.42
C TYR A 48 -3.88 8.42 -8.84
N SER A 49 -4.78 9.39 -8.86
CA SER A 49 -4.56 10.75 -8.30
C SER A 49 -4.26 10.76 -6.79
N ARG A 50 -4.54 9.66 -6.08
CA ARG A 50 -4.33 9.50 -4.64
C ARG A 50 -3.09 8.67 -4.28
N ILE A 51 -2.49 7.98 -5.25
CA ILE A 51 -1.42 7.00 -4.98
C ILE A 51 -0.22 7.67 -4.32
N TYR A 52 0.31 8.73 -4.93
CA TYR A 52 1.51 9.39 -4.41
C TYR A 52 1.31 9.98 -3.01
N ASN A 53 0.13 10.54 -2.72
CA ASN A 53 -0.12 11.11 -1.39
C ASN A 53 -0.22 10.01 -0.32
N ILE A 54 -0.83 8.87 -0.66
CA ILE A 54 -0.96 7.73 0.26
C ILE A 54 0.41 7.08 0.49
N LEU A 55 1.18 6.83 -0.56
CA LEU A 55 2.54 6.31 -0.46
C LEU A 55 3.42 7.24 0.39
N THR A 56 3.31 8.56 0.18
CA THR A 56 4.06 9.54 0.98
C THR A 56 3.67 9.48 2.46
N ASN A 57 2.38 9.36 2.78
CA ASN A 57 1.94 9.24 4.18
C ASN A 57 2.43 7.93 4.82
N LEU A 58 2.30 6.80 4.11
CA LEU A 58 2.77 5.50 4.59
C LEU A 58 4.29 5.47 4.83
N GLU A 59 5.07 6.13 3.96
CA GLU A 59 6.53 6.21 4.06
C GLU A 59 7.00 7.23 5.12
N LYS A 60 6.48 8.46 5.08
CA LYS A 60 7.02 9.58 5.84
C LYS A 60 6.43 9.70 7.22
N GLU A 61 5.11 9.65 7.31
CA GLU A 61 4.39 9.88 8.58
C GLU A 61 4.31 8.60 9.38
N LYS A 62 3.96 7.48 8.72
CA LYS A 62 3.63 6.24 9.42
C LYS A 62 4.79 5.23 9.47
N LYS A 63 5.75 5.30 8.54
CA LYS A 63 6.90 4.37 8.44
C LYS A 63 6.51 2.91 8.19
N TRP A 64 5.40 2.67 7.49
CA TRP A 64 4.90 1.32 7.16
C TRP A 64 5.55 0.73 5.90
N ILE A 65 6.01 1.60 5.01
CA ILE A 65 6.70 1.23 3.78
C ILE A 65 7.98 2.05 3.65
N ILE A 66 8.90 1.54 2.86
CA ILE A 66 10.07 2.28 2.38
C ILE A 66 10.02 2.32 0.86
N LYS A 67 10.60 3.35 0.26
CA LYS A 67 10.87 3.32 -1.18
C LYS A 67 11.99 2.35 -1.45
N GLU A 68 11.80 1.55 -2.48
CA GLU A 68 12.88 0.77 -3.06
C GLU A 68 13.79 1.77 -3.78
N GLU A 69 14.97 2.03 -3.22
CA GLU A 69 16.00 2.76 -3.95
C GLU A 69 16.55 1.80 -5.00
N GLU A 70 16.32 2.14 -6.28
CA GLU A 70 16.91 1.42 -7.40
C GLU A 70 18.44 1.41 -7.18
N SER A 71 18.96 0.25 -6.79
CA SER A 71 20.39 0.03 -6.68
C SER A 71 20.94 0.17 -8.09
N ARG A 72 21.40 1.37 -8.46
CA ARG A 72 22.06 1.57 -9.74
C ARG A 72 23.20 0.55 -9.81
N PRO A 73 23.20 -0.40 -10.75
CA PRO A 73 24.39 -1.21 -10.98
C PRO A 73 25.48 -0.24 -11.45
N SER A 74 26.48 -0.03 -10.61
CA SER A 74 27.73 0.66 -10.94
C SER A 74 28.53 -0.13 -11.95
#